data_AF-A0A2H0SPN3-F1
#
_entry.id   AF-A0A2H0SPN3-F1
#
_cell.length_a   1.000
_cell.length_b   1.000
_cell.length_c   1.000
_cell.angle_alpha   90.00
_cell.angle_beta   90.00
_cell.angle_gamma   90.00
#
_symmetry.space_group_name_H-M   'P 1'
#
loop_
_entity.id
_entity.type
_entity.pdbx_description
1 polymer ?
#
loop_
_entity_poly.entity_id
_entity_poly.type
_entity_poly.pdbx_seq_one_letter_code
_entity_poly.pdbx_strand_id
1 'polypeptide(L)' 'MAKVIVNVLKLNLPAGTATPAPPVGPILGQAGINMM' A
#
# COMPACT_ATOMS: atom_id res chain seq x y z
N MET A 1 20.37 -2.47 14.06
CA MET A 1 19.21 -1.79 14.70
C MET A 1 17.96 -2.20 13.96
N ALA A 2 16.92 -2.69 14.65
CA ALA A 2 15.67 -3.09 14.00
C ALA A 2 14.93 -1.85 13.47
N LYS A 3 14.37 -1.94 12.26
CA LYS A 3 13.68 -0.83 11.62
C LYS A 3 12.31 -0.64 12.28
N VAL A 4 11.99 0.59 12.69
CA VAL A 4 10.69 0.92 13.29
C VAL A 4 9.60 0.82 12.23
N ILE A 5 8.46 0.24 12.59
CA ILE A 5 7.28 0.16 11.70
C ILE A 5 6.74 1.58 11.52
N VAL A 6 6.73 2.05 10.28
CA VAL A 6 6.29 3.42 9.94
C VAL A 6 4.78 3.47 9.78
N ASN A 7 4.17 2.52 9.05
CA ASN A 7 2.73 2.41 8.83
C ASN A 7 2.30 0.95 8.67
N VAL A 8 1.07 0.62 9.11
CA VAL A 8 0.43 -0.69 8.89
C VAL A 8 -0.85 -0.48 8.09
N LEU A 9 -0.90 -1.03 6.88
CA LEU A 9 -2.05 -0.92 5.99
C LEU A 9 -2.69 -2.29 5.83
N LYS A 10 -4.01 -2.36 5.97
CA LYS A 10 -4.81 -3.57 5.71
C LYS A 10 -5.61 -3.35 4.43
N LEU A 11 -5.26 -4.10 3.38
CA LEU A 11 -5.97 -4.06 2.10
C LEU A 11 -6.58 -5.44 1.84
N ASN A 12 -7.84 -5.46 1.42
CA ASN A 12 -8.51 -6.67 0.96
C ASN A 12 -8.46 -6.69 -0.57
N LEU A 13 -7.51 -7.44 -1.13
CA LEU A 13 -7.29 -7.51 -2.58
C LEU A 13 -7.01 -8.96 -3.00
N PRO A 14 -7.42 -9.35 -4.22
CA PRO A 14 -6.99 -10.61 -4.79
C PRO A 14 -5.47 -10.62 -4.98
N ALA A 15 -4.86 -11.79 -4.82
CA ALA A 15 -3.42 -11.96 -5.00
C ALA A 15 -3.01 -11.64 -6.45
N GLY A 16 -1.89 -10.95 -6.63
CA GLY A 16 -1.30 -10.67 -7.95
C GLY A 16 -1.86 -9.47 -8.71
N THR A 17 -2.93 -8.81 -8.23
CA THR A 17 -3.45 -7.58 -8.86
C THR A 17 -3.16 -6.37 -7.97
N ALA A 18 -1.97 -5.81 -8.12
CA ALA A 18 -1.58 -4.55 -7.51
C ALA A 18 -1.91 -3.39 -8.46
N THR A 19 -3.19 -3.10 -8.67
CA THR A 19 -3.62 -2.03 -9.58
C THR A 19 -3.71 -0.69 -8.85
N PRO A 20 -3.36 0.44 -9.50
CA PRO A 20 -3.53 1.79 -8.93
C PRO A 20 -5.00 2.23 -8.81
N ALA A 21 -5.95 1.36 -9.13
CA ALA A 21 -7.38 1.64 -9.00
C ALA A 21 -7.76 1.98 -7.54
N PRO A 22 -8.79 2.82 -7.32
CA PRO A 22 -9.35 3.03 -5.99
C PRO A 22 -9.81 1.68 -5.39
N PRO A 23 -9.54 1.36 -4.11
CA PRO A 23 -8.97 2.19 -3.03
C PRO A 23 -7.44 2.08 -2.87
N VAL A 24 -6.77 1.27 -3.69
CA VAL A 24 -5.38 0.85 -3.50
C VAL A 24 -4.39 1.96 -3.81
N GLY A 25 -4.54 2.62 -4.96
CA GLY A 25 -3.70 3.75 -5.38
C GLY A 25 -3.71 4.91 -4.38
N PRO A 26 -4.90 5.39 -3.92
CA PRO A 26 -4.97 6.44 -2.91
C PRO A 26 -4.33 6.05 -1.57
N ILE A 27 -4.57 4.83 -1.07
CA ILE A 27 -4.04 4.37 0.23
C ILE A 27 -2.51 4.24 0.20
N LEU A 28 -1.99 3.62 -0.86
CA LEU A 28 -0.54 3.43 -1.00
C LEU A 28 0.17 4.76 -1.28
N GLY A 29 -0.42 5.64 -2.10
CA GLY A 29 0.08 7.00 -2.30
C GLY A 29 0.12 7.82 -1.01
N GLN A 30 -0.95 7.78 -0.20
CA GLN A 30 -0.98 8.43 1.12
C GLN A 30 0.06 7.86 2.10
N ALA A 31 0.38 6.58 1.98
CA ALA A 31 1.44 5.94 2.76
C ALA A 31 2.85 6.21 2.21
N GLY A 32 3.00 6.97 1.13
CA GLY A 32 4.28 7.22 0.46
C GLY A 32 4.83 5.99 -0.29
N ILE A 33 3.97 5.00 -0.54
CA ILE A 33 4.29 3.79 -1.29
C ILE A 33 3.87 4.03 -2.74
N ASN A 34 4.85 4.34 -3.60
CA ASN A 34 4.60 4.48 -5.03
C ASN A 34 4.36 3.11 -5.66
N MET A 35 3.25 2.97 -6.40
CA MET A 35 2.93 1.79 -7.24
C MET A 35 3.22 2.02 -8.73
N MET A 36 3.93 3.10 -9.06
CA MET A 36 4.23 3.49 -10.44
C MET A 36 5.56 2.90 -10.90
#